data_AF-A0A7C1B7K0-F1
#
_entry.id   AF-A0A7C1B7K0-F1
#
_cell.length_a   1.000
_cell.length_b   1.000
_cell.length_c   1.000
_cell.angle_alpha   90.00
_cell.angle_beta   90.00
_cell.angle_gamma   90.00
#
_symmetry.space_group_name_H-M   'P 1'
#
loop_
_entity.id
_entity.type
_entity.pdbx_description
1 polymer ?
#
loop_
_entity_poly.entity_id
_entity_poly.type
_entity_poly.pdbx_seq_one_letter_code
_entity_poly.pdbx_strand_id
1 'polypeptide(L)'
;MDRDYIVSRMRRAIGRRILTDEEVSTWWILGSILTLGLLFLLLYLKLIHRRNEHFKRVKDLEERIIDLVGEDLQDREKLADLKRIHREGYESGEFKELSFWRIVLGILTLGIYLEWRLTTDLERHAERERRFFSRYLGREIERTVPERPKKTYVLLGIVTLGLFGIYWTYLLIKDSNEHFRGQWKIEDSLPEAGIEIDEEVDPDFYQNIILTTIDKLFNWGRRCSLWPMAFGTACCATEMMATFASRNDMDRYGMIFRNSPRQADVMIVSGTITHKMAPRLRRLYDQMAEPKYVIAMGACAMTGGPFVESY
;
A
#
# COMPACT_ATOMS: atom_id res chain seq x y z
N MET A 1 -7.38 -10.79 -26.88
CA MET A 1 -6.92 -11.18 -25.53
C MET A 1 -7.71 -12.44 -25.21
N ASP A 2 -7.25 -13.34 -24.34
CA ASP A 2 -8.06 -14.53 -24.04
C ASP A 2 -9.13 -14.16 -23.01
N ARG A 3 -10.39 -14.57 -23.22
CA ARG A 3 -11.52 -14.21 -22.34
C ARG A 3 -11.23 -14.63 -20.90
N ASP A 4 -10.69 -15.83 -20.72
CA ASP A 4 -10.33 -16.38 -19.41
C ASP A 4 -9.27 -15.54 -18.69
N TYR A 5 -8.33 -14.94 -19.43
CA TYR A 5 -7.36 -14.02 -18.87
C TYR A 5 -8.02 -12.72 -18.36
N ILE A 6 -9.00 -12.18 -19.07
CA ILE A 6 -9.76 -10.98 -18.67
C ILE A 6 -10.55 -11.28 -17.39
N VAL A 7 -11.25 -12.42 -17.35
CA VAL A 7 -12.04 -12.86 -16.19
C VAL A 7 -11.15 -13.07 -14.97
N SER A 8 -9.98 -13.70 -15.10
CA SER A 8 -9.04 -13.87 -13.97
C SER A 8 -8.55 -12.54 -13.38
N ARG A 9 -8.34 -11.52 -14.23
CA ARG A 9 -7.96 -10.18 -13.77
C ARG A 9 -9.12 -9.45 -13.10
N MET A 10 -10.33 -9.63 -13.61
CA MET A 10 -11.55 -9.11 -13.00
C MET A 10 -11.75 -9.70 -11.60
N ARG A 11 -11.62 -11.03 -11.43
CA ARG A 11 -11.67 -11.71 -10.13
C ARG A 11 -10.63 -11.19 -9.15
N ARG A 12 -9.38 -11.01 -9.59
CA ARG A 12 -8.32 -10.39 -8.77
C ARG A 12 -8.61 -8.94 -8.38
N ALA A 13 -9.25 -8.16 -9.27
CA ALA A 13 -9.68 -6.80 -8.93
C ALA A 13 -10.80 -6.78 -7.88
N ILE A 14 -11.73 -7.74 -7.93
CA ILE A 14 -12.77 -7.94 -6.91
C ILE A 14 -12.13 -8.40 -5.59
N GLY A 15 -11.26 -9.41 -5.60
CA GLY A 15 -10.60 -9.92 -4.40
C GLY A 15 -9.79 -8.86 -3.63
N ARG A 16 -9.16 -7.92 -4.35
CA ARG A 16 -8.44 -6.78 -3.75
C ARG A 16 -9.33 -5.82 -2.95
N ARG A 17 -10.66 -5.91 -3.01
CA ARG A 17 -11.56 -5.09 -2.19
C ARG A 17 -11.28 -5.19 -0.69
N ILE A 18 -10.85 -6.37 -0.22
CA ILE A 18 -10.50 -6.61 1.18
C ILE A 18 -9.33 -5.69 1.62
N LEU A 19 -8.45 -5.33 0.68
CA LEU A 19 -7.28 -4.48 0.92
C LEU A 19 -7.57 -2.99 0.74
N THR A 20 -8.41 -2.63 -0.23
CA THR A 20 -8.64 -1.21 -0.57
C THR A 20 -9.82 -0.59 0.18
N ASP A 21 -10.83 -1.39 0.53
CA ASP A 21 -12.13 -0.93 1.00
C ASP A 21 -12.26 -1.07 2.53
N GLU A 22 -11.17 -0.83 3.27
CA GLU A 22 -11.09 -1.01 4.72
C GLU A 22 -12.18 -0.20 5.45
N GLU A 23 -13.02 -0.84 6.26
CA GLU A 23 -14.00 -0.10 7.08
C GLU A 23 -13.31 0.74 8.16
N VAL A 24 -13.65 2.03 8.20
CA VAL A 24 -13.15 2.91 9.26
C VAL A 24 -14.17 2.96 10.37
N SER A 25 -13.72 2.66 11.59
CA SER A 25 -14.56 2.75 12.79
C SER A 25 -14.84 4.20 13.19
N THR A 26 -16.05 4.47 13.66
CA THR A 26 -16.44 5.76 14.23
C THR A 26 -15.71 6.10 15.53
N TRP A 27 -15.07 5.12 16.20
CA TRP A 27 -14.23 5.35 17.39
C TRP A 27 -13.07 6.32 17.14
N TRP A 28 -12.62 6.47 15.88
CA TRP A 28 -11.63 7.48 15.50
C TRP A 28 -12.08 8.91 15.85
N ILE A 29 -13.38 9.18 15.82
CA ILE A 29 -13.95 10.48 16.18
C ILE A 29 -13.78 10.73 17.68
N LEU A 30 -14.11 9.73 18.50
CA LEU A 30 -13.93 9.81 19.95
C LEU A 30 -12.45 9.95 20.32
N GLY A 31 -11.55 9.20 19.67
CA GLY A 31 -10.11 9.38 19.83
C GLY A 31 -9.65 10.78 19.44
N SER A 32 -10.18 11.34 18.36
CA SER A 32 -9.85 12.70 17.90
C SER A 32 -10.32 13.77 18.87
N ILE A 33 -11.49 13.59 19.51
CA ILE A 33 -11.96 14.48 20.59
C ILE A 33 -11.03 14.38 21.81
N LEU A 34 -10.70 13.17 22.26
CA LEU A 34 -9.83 12.93 23.43
C LEU A 34 -8.41 13.47 23.24
N THR A 35 -7.92 13.53 22.00
CA THR A 35 -6.58 14.03 21.64
C THR A 35 -6.59 15.50 21.19
N LEU A 36 -7.66 16.25 21.47
CA LEU A 36 -7.82 17.66 21.09
C LEU A 36 -7.55 17.92 19.59
N GLY A 37 -7.92 16.95 18.74
CA GLY A 37 -7.85 17.05 17.30
C GLY A 37 -6.56 16.56 16.64
N LEU A 38 -5.57 16.05 17.40
CA LEU A 38 -4.37 15.44 16.82
C LEU A 38 -4.70 14.27 15.88
N LEU A 39 -5.64 13.41 16.29
CA LEU A 39 -6.03 12.24 15.49
C LEU A 39 -6.94 12.59 14.30
N PHE A 40 -7.52 13.80 14.22
CA PHE A 40 -8.30 14.20 13.03
C PHE A 40 -7.42 14.26 11.79
N LEU A 41 -6.18 14.76 11.90
CA LEU A 41 -5.26 14.80 10.76
C LEU A 41 -4.94 13.39 10.25
N LEU A 42 -4.64 12.45 11.16
CA LEU A 42 -4.38 11.06 10.80
C LEU A 42 -5.62 10.39 10.20
N LEU A 43 -6.80 10.66 10.76
CA LEU A 43 -8.07 10.19 10.22
C LEU A 43 -8.28 10.69 8.79
N TYR A 44 -8.08 11.99 8.52
CA TYR A 44 -8.22 12.55 7.17
C TYR A 44 -7.21 11.95 6.19
N LEU A 45 -5.95 11.77 6.60
CA LEU A 45 -4.95 11.09 5.77
C LEU A 45 -5.37 9.66 5.45
N LYS A 46 -5.91 8.93 6.43
CA LYS A 46 -6.45 7.58 6.23
C LYS A 46 -7.63 7.57 5.26
N LEU A 47 -8.60 8.49 5.41
CA LEU A 47 -9.76 8.59 4.52
C LEU A 47 -9.35 8.95 3.08
N ILE A 48 -8.38 9.85 2.91
CA ILE A 48 -7.85 10.21 1.58
C ILE A 48 -7.15 9.01 0.93
N HIS A 49 -6.31 8.31 1.68
CA HIS A 49 -5.60 7.13 1.18
C HIS A 49 -6.59 6.04 0.73
N ARG A 50 -7.53 5.69 1.61
CA ARG A 50 -8.62 4.74 1.36
C ARG A 50 -9.40 5.08 0.09
N ARG A 51 -9.86 6.33 -0.03
CA ARG A 51 -10.56 6.82 -1.24
C ARG A 51 -9.73 6.60 -2.50
N ASN A 52 -8.45 6.95 -2.47
CA ASN A 52 -7.59 6.86 -3.65
C ASN A 52 -7.36 5.41 -4.08
N GLU A 53 -7.12 4.50 -3.14
CA GLU A 53 -6.93 3.08 -3.44
C GLU A 53 -8.21 2.43 -3.96
N HIS A 54 -9.35 2.76 -3.35
CA HIS A 54 -10.67 2.36 -3.84
C HIS A 54 -10.90 2.81 -5.29
N PHE A 55 -10.70 4.11 -5.59
CA PHE A 55 -10.92 4.64 -6.95
C PHE A 55 -10.03 3.99 -8.01
N LYS A 56 -8.78 3.65 -7.65
CA LYS A 56 -7.86 2.91 -8.54
C LYS A 56 -8.34 1.49 -8.80
N ARG A 57 -8.82 0.79 -7.77
CA ARG A 57 -9.35 -0.57 -7.90
C ARG A 57 -10.58 -0.60 -8.80
N VAL A 58 -11.53 0.29 -8.53
CA VAL A 58 -12.76 0.40 -9.32
C VAL A 58 -12.42 0.73 -10.77
N LYS A 59 -11.47 1.63 -11.00
CA LYS A 59 -11.00 1.93 -12.36
C LYS A 59 -10.54 0.66 -13.09
N ASP A 60 -9.66 -0.12 -12.47
CA ASP A 60 -9.16 -1.36 -13.06
C ASP A 60 -10.32 -2.35 -13.29
N LEU A 61 -11.28 -2.45 -12.37
CA LEU A 61 -12.47 -3.29 -12.54
C LEU A 61 -13.34 -2.85 -13.73
N GLU A 62 -13.65 -1.55 -13.84
CA GLU A 62 -14.43 -0.99 -14.95
C GLU A 62 -13.73 -1.20 -16.31
N GLU A 63 -12.40 -1.03 -16.37
CA GLU A 63 -11.60 -1.29 -17.57
C GLU A 63 -11.70 -2.75 -18.01
N ARG A 64 -11.62 -3.72 -17.08
CA ARG A 64 -11.79 -5.15 -17.41
C ARG A 64 -13.20 -5.48 -17.88
N ILE A 65 -14.22 -4.86 -17.29
CA ILE A 65 -15.61 -5.03 -17.72
C ILE A 65 -15.78 -4.50 -19.15
N ILE A 66 -15.17 -3.35 -19.49
CA ILE A 66 -15.18 -2.80 -20.85
C ILE A 66 -14.46 -3.73 -21.84
N ASP A 67 -13.31 -4.29 -21.46
CA ASP A 67 -12.55 -5.23 -22.28
C ASP A 67 -13.39 -6.48 -22.59
N LEU A 68 -14.08 -7.02 -21.58
CA LEU A 68 -14.96 -8.18 -21.70
C LEU A 68 -16.14 -7.93 -22.66
N VAL A 69 -16.86 -6.82 -22.48
CA VAL A 69 -17.97 -6.43 -23.37
C VAL A 69 -17.47 -6.12 -24.78
N GLY A 70 -16.20 -5.73 -24.93
CA GLY A 70 -15.58 -5.45 -26.22
C GLY A 70 -15.38 -6.68 -27.11
N GLU A 71 -15.33 -7.88 -26.54
CA GLU A 71 -15.24 -9.14 -27.28
C GLU A 71 -16.59 -9.59 -27.87
N ASP A 72 -17.70 -9.27 -27.21
CA ASP A 72 -19.05 -9.52 -27.71
C ASP A 72 -19.45 -8.47 -28.77
N LEU A 73 -19.29 -8.84 -30.05
CA LEU A 73 -19.56 -8.01 -31.23
C LEU A 73 -21.01 -7.50 -31.35
N GLN A 74 -21.97 -8.06 -30.61
CA GLN A 74 -23.39 -7.73 -30.70
C GLN A 74 -23.77 -6.40 -30.03
N ASP A 75 -22.98 -5.90 -29.08
CA ASP A 75 -23.37 -4.79 -28.18
C ASP A 75 -22.51 -3.52 -28.36
N ARG A 76 -22.24 -3.14 -29.62
CA ARG A 76 -21.40 -1.96 -29.95
C ARG A 76 -21.90 -0.64 -29.36
N GLU A 77 -23.22 -0.46 -29.27
CA GLU A 77 -23.84 0.74 -28.67
C GLU A 77 -23.64 0.79 -27.16
N LYS A 78 -23.86 -0.33 -26.48
CA LYS A 78 -23.61 -0.50 -25.04
C LYS A 78 -22.14 -0.26 -24.70
N LEU A 79 -21.22 -0.77 -25.52
CA LEU A 79 -19.78 -0.54 -25.37
C LEU A 79 -19.39 0.94 -25.53
N ALA A 80 -19.99 1.65 -26.48
CA ALA A 80 -19.73 3.07 -26.69
C ALA A 80 -20.21 3.92 -25.49
N ASP A 81 -21.39 3.61 -24.95
CA ASP A 81 -21.92 4.25 -23.75
C ASP A 81 -21.04 3.99 -22.51
N LEU A 82 -20.58 2.75 -22.29
CA LEU A 82 -19.70 2.40 -21.17
C LEU A 82 -18.36 3.14 -21.26
N LYS A 83 -17.76 3.18 -22.46
CA LYS A 83 -16.51 3.93 -22.70
C LYS A 83 -16.69 5.43 -22.49
N ARG A 84 -17.85 6.00 -22.85
CA ARG A 84 -18.17 7.41 -22.59
C ARG A 84 -18.25 7.69 -21.08
N ILE A 85 -19.04 6.92 -20.34
CA ILE A 85 -19.21 7.07 -18.89
C ILE A 85 -17.86 6.93 -18.15
N HIS A 86 -17.07 5.94 -18.56
CA HIS A 86 -15.72 5.72 -18.00
C HIS A 86 -14.81 6.92 -18.30
N ARG A 87 -14.71 7.37 -19.56
CA ARG A 87 -13.83 8.49 -19.96
C ARG A 87 -14.20 9.82 -19.29
N GLU A 88 -15.49 10.16 -19.24
CA GLU A 88 -16.00 11.36 -18.57
C GLU A 88 -15.60 11.42 -17.08
N GLY A 89 -15.48 10.25 -16.44
CA GLY A 89 -15.05 10.10 -15.06
C GLY A 89 -13.58 10.42 -14.80
N TYR A 90 -12.70 10.37 -15.80
CA TYR A 90 -11.26 10.57 -15.64
C TYR A 90 -10.73 11.87 -16.25
N GLU A 91 -11.39 12.42 -17.27
CA GLU A 91 -11.02 13.73 -17.84
C GLU A 91 -11.39 14.91 -16.91
N SER A 92 -12.26 14.69 -15.92
CA SER A 92 -12.59 15.67 -14.87
C SER A 92 -11.60 15.68 -13.68
N GLY A 93 -10.55 14.85 -13.73
CA GLY A 93 -9.56 14.69 -12.68
C GLY A 93 -8.40 15.69 -12.77
N GLU A 94 -8.63 16.94 -12.33
CA GLU A 94 -7.56 17.77 -11.79
C GLU A 94 -6.95 17.06 -10.58
N PHE A 95 -5.94 16.20 -10.80
CA PHE A 95 -4.95 15.85 -9.80
C PHE A 95 -4.09 17.10 -9.54
N LYS A 96 -4.69 18.13 -8.93
CA LYS A 96 -3.92 19.24 -8.39
C LYS A 96 -3.14 18.71 -7.20
N GLU A 97 -1.84 18.68 -7.43
CA GLU A 97 -0.75 18.42 -6.50
C GLU A 97 -1.07 18.88 -5.06
N LEU A 98 -0.77 18.01 -4.10
CA LEU A 98 -1.00 18.18 -2.65
C LEU A 98 -0.26 19.40 -2.03
N SER A 99 0.49 20.16 -2.85
CA SER A 99 1.43 21.22 -2.50
C SER A 99 0.85 22.63 -2.60
N PHE A 100 -0.23 22.87 -3.35
CA PHE A 100 -0.58 24.25 -3.75
C PHE A 100 -1.30 25.10 -2.68
N TRP A 101 -1.87 24.53 -1.61
CA TRP A 101 -2.58 25.31 -0.56
C TRP A 101 -2.17 25.00 0.89
N ARG A 102 -1.01 24.38 1.12
CA ARG A 102 -0.53 24.06 2.48
C ARG A 102 -0.12 25.25 3.35
N ILE A 103 -0.09 26.47 2.81
CA ILE A 103 0.51 27.62 3.49
C ILE A 103 -0.50 28.71 3.89
N VAL A 104 -1.75 28.69 3.41
CA VAL A 104 -2.67 29.81 3.67
C VAL A 104 -4.00 29.32 4.23
N LEU A 105 -4.25 29.73 5.48
CA LEU A 105 -5.51 29.72 6.24
C LEU A 105 -5.85 28.45 7.05
N GLY A 106 -5.68 28.58 8.37
CA GLY A 106 -6.53 28.03 9.44
C GLY A 106 -6.84 26.53 9.45
N ILE A 107 -6.51 25.84 10.55
CA ILE A 107 -6.91 24.45 10.82
C ILE A 107 -8.42 24.22 10.58
N LEU A 108 -9.25 25.22 10.92
CA LEU A 108 -10.71 25.23 10.67
C LEU A 108 -11.08 25.32 9.18
N THR A 109 -10.43 26.18 8.41
CA THR A 109 -10.69 26.35 6.98
C THR A 109 -10.18 25.18 6.15
N LEU A 110 -9.07 24.56 6.56
CA LEU A 110 -8.56 23.32 5.97
C LEU A 110 -9.51 22.13 6.24
N GLY A 111 -10.00 21.97 7.48
CA GLY A 111 -10.93 20.90 7.83
C GLY A 111 -12.23 20.96 7.02
N ILE A 112 -12.88 22.13 6.98
CA ILE A 112 -14.12 22.34 6.23
C ILE A 112 -13.90 22.12 4.72
N TYR A 113 -12.75 22.55 4.16
CA TYR A 113 -12.42 22.29 2.77
C TYR A 113 -12.25 20.79 2.48
N LEU A 114 -11.53 20.07 3.34
CA LEU A 114 -11.31 18.62 3.20
C LEU A 114 -12.62 17.86 3.28
N GLU A 115 -13.48 18.16 4.25
CA GLU A 115 -14.81 17.56 4.38
C GLU A 115 -15.68 17.82 3.13
N TRP A 116 -15.71 19.07 2.66
CA TRP A 116 -16.43 19.45 1.44
C TRP A 116 -15.93 18.69 0.22
N ARG A 117 -14.60 18.61 0.05
CA ARG A 117 -13.96 17.97 -1.10
C ARG A 117 -14.21 16.46 -1.09
N LEU A 118 -14.00 15.81 0.05
CA LEU A 118 -14.19 14.36 0.22
C LEU A 118 -15.64 13.95 0.00
N THR A 119 -16.59 14.71 0.57
CA THR A 119 -18.03 14.48 0.35
C THR A 119 -18.39 14.63 -1.12
N THR A 120 -17.90 15.69 -1.77
CA THR A 120 -18.19 15.95 -3.18
C THR A 120 -17.60 14.88 -4.10
N ASP A 121 -16.38 14.41 -3.81
CA ASP A 121 -15.77 13.32 -4.57
C ASP A 121 -16.55 12.03 -4.42
N LEU A 122 -16.94 11.67 -3.19
CA LEU A 122 -17.70 10.45 -2.91
C LEU A 122 -19.06 10.48 -3.64
N GLU A 123 -19.82 11.57 -3.55
CA GLU A 123 -21.12 11.72 -4.23
C GLU A 123 -20.98 11.57 -5.76
N ARG A 124 -19.98 12.23 -6.36
CA ARG A 124 -19.74 12.17 -7.82
C ARG A 124 -19.32 10.78 -8.26
N HIS A 125 -18.45 10.13 -7.48
CA HIS A 125 -17.99 8.78 -7.75
C HIS A 125 -19.13 7.77 -7.66
N ALA A 126 -19.87 7.78 -6.56
CA ALA A 126 -21.00 6.88 -6.36
C ALA A 126 -22.06 7.01 -7.46
N GLU A 127 -22.38 8.23 -7.89
CA GLU A 127 -23.33 8.46 -8.98
C GLU A 127 -22.80 8.01 -10.36
N ARG A 128 -21.49 8.14 -10.60
CA ARG A 128 -20.85 7.63 -11.81
C ARG A 128 -20.90 6.10 -11.85
N GLU A 129 -20.47 5.45 -10.77
CA GLU A 129 -20.50 4.00 -10.65
C GLU A 129 -21.91 3.45 -10.81
N ARG A 130 -22.89 4.08 -10.14
CA ARG A 130 -24.30 3.71 -10.26
C ARG A 130 -24.75 3.71 -11.72
N ARG A 131 -24.41 4.74 -12.50
CA ARG A 131 -24.71 4.82 -13.94
C ARG A 131 -23.96 3.77 -14.76
N PHE A 132 -22.70 3.49 -14.42
CA PHE A 132 -21.90 2.47 -15.10
C PHE A 132 -22.50 1.07 -14.89
N PHE A 133 -22.69 0.67 -13.63
CA PHE A 133 -23.18 -0.65 -13.28
C PHE A 133 -24.65 -0.84 -13.65
N SER A 134 -25.50 0.20 -13.59
CA SER A 134 -26.89 0.08 -14.03
C SER A 134 -26.99 -0.18 -15.53
N ARG A 135 -26.15 0.49 -16.34
CA ARG A 135 -26.07 0.27 -17.78
C ARG A 135 -25.48 -1.10 -18.12
N TYR A 136 -24.48 -1.55 -17.36
CA TYR A 136 -23.86 -2.86 -17.55
C TYR A 136 -24.83 -4.01 -17.23
N LEU A 137 -25.46 -3.99 -16.05
CA LEU A 137 -26.37 -5.02 -15.56
C LEU A 137 -27.79 -4.91 -16.15
N GLY A 138 -28.14 -3.80 -16.80
CA GLY A 138 -29.47 -3.57 -17.36
C GLY A 138 -30.58 -3.41 -16.32
N ARG A 139 -30.24 -3.10 -15.06
CA ARG A 139 -31.18 -2.85 -13.95
C ARG A 139 -30.83 -1.56 -13.23
N GLU A 140 -31.83 -0.88 -12.66
CA GLU A 140 -31.55 0.26 -11.80
C GLU A 140 -30.92 -0.18 -10.48
N ILE A 141 -29.84 0.49 -10.10
CA ILE A 141 -29.11 0.26 -8.85
C ILE A 141 -29.50 1.37 -7.88
N GLU A 142 -29.88 0.96 -6.67
CA GLU A 142 -30.24 1.86 -5.58
C GLU A 142 -29.05 2.75 -5.21
N ARG A 143 -29.33 4.02 -4.89
CA ARG A 143 -28.32 4.99 -4.54
C ARG A 143 -27.81 4.73 -3.12
N THR A 144 -26.53 4.40 -2.98
CA THR A 144 -25.91 4.10 -1.67
C THR A 144 -25.52 5.35 -0.87
N VAL A 145 -25.25 6.48 -1.55
CA VAL A 145 -24.83 7.74 -0.91
C VAL A 145 -25.88 8.82 -1.17
N PRO A 146 -26.54 9.38 -0.14
CA PRO A 146 -27.55 10.41 -0.32
C PRO A 146 -26.95 11.76 -0.74
N GLU A 147 -27.72 12.55 -1.48
CA GLU A 147 -27.32 13.89 -1.92
C GLU A 147 -27.43 14.89 -0.74
N ARG A 148 -26.32 15.52 -0.34
CA ARG A 148 -26.29 16.42 0.82
C ARG A 148 -26.22 17.90 0.39
N PRO A 149 -26.95 18.82 1.08
CA PRO A 149 -26.85 20.25 0.81
C PRO A 149 -25.55 20.84 1.38
N LYS A 150 -24.44 20.68 0.64
CA LYS A 150 -23.07 21.05 1.05
C LYS A 150 -22.92 22.50 1.51
N LYS A 151 -23.63 23.45 0.91
CA LYS A 151 -23.58 24.87 1.30
C LYS A 151 -24.05 25.06 2.75
N THR A 152 -25.11 24.36 3.13
CA THR A 152 -25.65 24.38 4.50
C THR A 152 -24.65 23.77 5.48
N TYR A 153 -23.93 22.73 5.08
CA TYR A 153 -22.96 22.03 5.94
C TYR A 153 -21.73 22.90 6.20
N VAL A 154 -21.23 23.61 5.18
CA VAL A 154 -20.17 24.62 5.33
C VAL A 154 -20.63 25.75 6.25
N LEU A 155 -21.84 26.27 6.03
CA LEU A 155 -22.40 27.34 6.87
C LEU A 155 -22.52 26.89 8.33
N LEU A 156 -23.04 25.68 8.59
CA LEU A 156 -23.14 25.11 9.92
C LEU A 156 -21.76 24.88 10.55
N GLY A 157 -20.78 24.42 9.78
CA GLY A 157 -19.39 24.29 10.24
C GLY A 157 -18.80 25.61 10.73
N ILE A 158 -19.04 26.71 10.00
CA ILE A 158 -18.60 28.05 10.38
C ILE A 158 -19.36 28.56 11.61
N VAL A 159 -20.70 28.47 11.61
CA VAL A 159 -21.58 28.98 12.69
C VAL A 159 -21.33 28.25 14.01
N THR A 160 -21.03 26.95 13.95
CA THR A 160 -20.76 26.12 15.13
C THR A 160 -19.29 26.07 15.53
N LEU A 161 -18.43 26.91 14.91
CA LEU A 161 -16.99 26.96 15.16
C LEU A 161 -16.31 25.57 15.09
N GLY A 162 -16.75 24.73 14.16
CA GLY A 162 -16.19 23.39 13.93
C GLY A 162 -16.87 22.23 14.66
N LEU A 163 -17.82 22.47 15.59
CA LEU A 163 -18.55 21.37 16.25
C LEU A 163 -19.36 20.53 15.26
N PHE A 164 -19.99 21.17 14.26
CA PHE A 164 -20.69 20.46 13.19
C PHE A 164 -19.74 19.62 12.31
N GLY A 165 -18.46 19.99 12.21
CA GLY A 165 -17.45 19.20 11.49
C GLY A 165 -17.31 17.78 12.06
N ILE A 166 -17.49 17.60 13.37
CA ILE A 166 -17.47 16.26 13.99
C ILE A 166 -18.59 15.37 13.42
N TYR A 167 -19.80 15.93 13.30
CA TYR A 167 -20.94 15.23 12.70
C TYR A 167 -20.74 15.00 11.20
N TRP A 168 -20.16 15.97 10.49
CA TRP A 168 -19.86 15.83 9.08
C TRP A 168 -18.81 14.73 8.84
N THR A 169 -17.75 14.68 9.65
CA THR A 169 -16.76 13.60 9.64
C THR A 169 -17.42 12.24 9.93
N TYR A 170 -18.37 12.17 10.87
CA TYR A 170 -19.15 10.96 11.11
C TYR A 170 -19.93 10.52 9.87
N LEU A 171 -20.63 11.45 9.22
CA LEU A 171 -21.36 11.17 7.98
C LEU A 171 -20.41 10.72 6.88
N LEU A 172 -19.23 11.32 6.75
CA LEU A 172 -18.24 10.95 5.74
C LEU A 172 -17.77 9.51 5.94
N ILE A 173 -17.50 9.09 7.18
CA ILE A 173 -17.14 7.70 7.51
C ILE A 173 -18.31 6.76 7.19
N LYS A 174 -19.51 7.11 7.66
CA LYS A 174 -20.71 6.29 7.50
C LYS A 174 -21.06 6.10 6.02
N ASP A 175 -21.20 7.20 5.28
CA ASP A 175 -21.60 7.21 3.87
C ASP A 175 -20.55 6.48 3.02
N SER A 176 -19.24 6.60 3.34
CA SER A 176 -18.19 5.83 2.66
C SER A 176 -18.28 4.32 2.95
N ASN A 177 -18.53 3.93 4.20
CA ASN A 177 -18.68 2.51 4.56
C ASN A 177 -19.94 1.89 3.94
N GLU A 178 -21.05 2.63 3.90
CA GLU A 178 -22.29 2.19 3.26
C GLU A 178 -22.13 2.05 1.74
N HIS A 179 -21.40 2.97 1.10
CA HIS A 179 -21.06 2.88 -0.31
C HIS A 179 -20.28 1.60 -0.63
N PHE A 180 -19.22 1.31 0.13
CA PHE A 180 -18.38 0.13 -0.13
C PHE A 180 -19.16 -1.17 0.06
N ARG A 181 -19.96 -1.26 1.14
CA ARG A 181 -20.86 -2.41 1.36
C ARG A 181 -21.89 -2.57 0.25
N GLY A 182 -22.45 -1.47 -0.25
CA GLY A 182 -23.37 -1.49 -1.38
C GLY A 182 -22.68 -1.99 -2.66
N GLN A 183 -21.44 -1.57 -2.88
CA GLN A 183 -20.65 -1.98 -4.03
C GLN A 183 -20.25 -3.46 -3.98
N TRP A 184 -19.89 -4.00 -2.82
CA TRP A 184 -19.61 -5.43 -2.68
C TRP A 184 -20.81 -6.28 -3.12
N LYS A 185 -22.04 -5.88 -2.76
CA LYS A 185 -23.26 -6.57 -3.22
C LYS A 185 -23.43 -6.53 -4.74
N ILE A 186 -23.00 -5.45 -5.39
CA ILE A 186 -23.03 -5.32 -6.85
C ILE A 186 -21.97 -6.24 -7.47
N GLU A 187 -20.75 -6.19 -6.96
CA GLU A 187 -19.62 -7.02 -7.42
C GLU A 187 -19.91 -8.51 -7.28
N ASP A 188 -20.49 -8.93 -6.15
CA ASP A 188 -20.90 -10.31 -5.89
C ASP A 188 -22.05 -10.78 -6.81
N SER A 189 -22.79 -9.84 -7.41
CA SER A 189 -23.89 -10.15 -8.33
C SER A 189 -23.48 -10.22 -9.80
N LEU A 190 -22.20 -9.99 -10.13
CA LEU A 190 -21.72 -10.03 -11.51
C LEU A 190 -21.71 -11.49 -12.02
N PRO A 191 -22.19 -11.77 -13.24
CA PRO A 191 -22.36 -13.14 -13.75
C PRO A 191 -21.06 -13.95 -13.86
N GLU A 192 -19.90 -13.28 -13.91
CA GLU A 192 -18.57 -13.90 -13.97
C GLU A 192 -17.82 -13.86 -12.61
N ALA A 193 -18.47 -13.35 -11.55
CA ALA A 193 -17.96 -13.34 -10.18
C ALA A 193 -18.05 -14.74 -9.54
N GLY A 194 -17.30 -15.69 -10.10
CA GLY A 194 -16.78 -16.79 -9.30
C GLY A 194 -15.64 -16.23 -8.45
N ILE A 195 -15.81 -16.17 -7.13
CA ILE A 195 -14.71 -15.82 -6.23
C ILE A 195 -13.72 -17.00 -6.26
N GLU A 196 -12.76 -16.97 -7.17
CA GLU A 196 -11.48 -17.66 -6.94
C GLU A 196 -10.72 -16.79 -5.96
N ILE A 197 -10.81 -17.14 -4.68
CA ILE A 197 -9.81 -16.71 -3.71
C ILE A 197 -8.56 -17.49 -4.13
N ASP A 198 -7.64 -16.85 -4.85
CA ASP A 198 -6.28 -17.37 -4.91
C ASP A 198 -5.82 -17.52 -3.45
N GLU A 199 -5.60 -18.77 -3.03
CA GLU A 199 -5.05 -19.17 -1.72
C GLU A 199 -3.66 -18.55 -1.43
N GLU A 200 -3.16 -17.72 -2.34
CA GLU A 200 -1.83 -17.12 -2.34
C GLU A 200 -1.80 -15.68 -1.79
N VAL A 201 -2.83 -15.25 -1.06
CA VAL A 201 -2.72 -14.04 -0.22
C VAL A 201 -2.26 -14.44 1.16
N ASP A 202 -0.95 -14.30 1.38
CA ASP A 202 -0.27 -14.50 2.67
C ASP A 202 -1.10 -13.91 3.84
N PRO A 203 -1.59 -14.74 4.78
CA PRO A 203 -2.33 -14.30 5.96
C PRO A 203 -1.58 -13.28 6.82
N ASP A 204 -0.24 -13.19 6.69
CA ASP A 204 0.58 -12.24 7.43
C ASP A 204 0.72 -10.87 6.74
N PHE A 205 0.25 -10.69 5.49
CA PHE A 205 0.17 -9.38 4.84
C PHE A 205 -0.82 -8.42 5.52
N TYR A 206 -1.73 -8.97 6.33
CA TYR A 206 -2.82 -8.27 7.00
C TYR A 206 -2.41 -7.56 8.31
N GLN A 207 -1.13 -7.59 8.69
CA GLN A 207 -0.66 -6.84 9.84
C GLN A 207 -0.47 -5.35 9.52
N ASN A 208 -1.56 -4.58 9.67
CA ASN A 208 -1.65 -3.15 9.95
C ASN A 208 -0.75 -2.19 9.11
N ILE A 209 -1.35 -1.18 8.46
CA ILE A 209 -0.61 -0.02 7.88
C ILE A 209 0.35 0.62 8.91
N ILE A 210 0.01 0.54 10.20
CA ILE A 210 0.85 0.97 11.31
C ILE A 210 2.07 0.05 11.50
N LEU A 211 1.90 -1.28 11.46
CA LEU A 211 3.00 -2.24 11.58
C LEU A 211 3.88 -2.23 10.33
N THR A 212 3.33 -2.18 9.11
CA THR A 212 4.13 -2.05 7.88
C THR A 212 4.97 -0.76 7.82
N THR A 213 4.49 0.35 8.40
CA THR A 213 5.28 1.59 8.50
C THR A 213 6.39 1.46 9.55
N ILE A 214 6.10 0.78 10.66
CA ILE A 214 7.09 0.46 11.71
C ILE A 214 8.15 -0.53 11.19
N ASP A 215 7.76 -1.56 10.45
CA ASP A 215 8.66 -2.51 9.81
C ASP A 215 9.51 -1.83 8.74
N LYS A 216 8.93 -0.92 7.95
CA LYS A 216 9.70 -0.07 7.03
C LYS A 216 10.73 0.78 7.78
N LEU A 217 10.36 1.34 8.92
CA LEU A 217 11.27 2.12 9.76
C LEU A 217 12.40 1.25 10.33
N PHE A 218 12.08 0.08 10.91
CA PHE A 218 13.08 -0.85 11.44
C PHE A 218 13.98 -1.41 10.33
N ASN A 219 13.43 -1.78 9.18
CA ASN A 219 14.20 -2.27 8.04
C ASN A 219 15.06 -1.17 7.41
N TRP A 220 14.58 0.08 7.38
CA TRP A 220 15.39 1.23 7.01
C TRP A 220 16.56 1.42 7.99
N GLY A 221 16.29 1.38 9.30
CA GLY A 221 17.32 1.46 10.33
C GLY A 221 18.36 0.33 10.23
N ARG A 222 17.92 -0.91 10.05
CA ARG A 222 18.79 -2.09 9.83
C ARG A 222 19.65 -1.92 8.58
N ARG A 223 19.07 -1.44 7.47
CA ARG A 223 19.81 -1.23 6.20
C ARG A 223 20.83 -0.10 6.31
N CYS A 224 20.52 0.96 7.05
CA CYS A 224 21.38 2.14 7.20
C CYS A 224 22.48 1.98 8.26
N SER A 225 22.50 0.88 9.03
CA SER A 225 23.49 0.61 10.07
C SER A 225 23.86 -0.87 10.10
N LEU A 226 24.42 -1.38 9.01
CA LEU A 226 24.85 -2.77 8.91
C LEU A 226 26.26 -2.92 9.47
N TRP A 227 26.44 -3.65 10.58
CA TRP A 227 27.77 -3.83 11.16
C TRP A 227 28.37 -5.19 10.81
N PRO A 228 29.25 -5.28 9.79
CA PRO A 228 29.87 -6.53 9.42
C PRO A 228 30.90 -7.02 10.45
N MET A 229 30.89 -8.32 10.70
CA MET A 229 32.05 -9.03 11.20
C MET A 229 32.98 -9.32 10.01
N ALA A 230 34.22 -8.83 10.12
CA ALA A 230 35.30 -9.23 9.22
C ALA A 230 35.72 -10.66 9.51
N PHE A 231 35.35 -11.61 8.63
CA PHE A 231 35.87 -12.98 8.66
C PHE A 231 36.65 -13.28 7.38
N GLY A 232 37.85 -12.71 7.30
CA GLY A 232 38.77 -12.90 6.19
C GLY A 232 39.68 -14.11 6.38
N THR A 233 39.57 -15.11 5.51
CA THR A 233 40.39 -16.33 5.59
C THR A 233 41.37 -16.50 4.43
N ALA A 234 41.15 -15.83 3.31
CA ALA A 234 42.00 -15.96 2.11
C ALA A 234 41.96 -14.69 1.23
N CYS A 235 42.22 -14.84 -0.08
CA CYS A 235 42.31 -13.74 -1.04
C CYS A 235 41.07 -12.83 -1.11
N CYS A 236 39.86 -13.34 -0.86
CA CYS A 236 38.66 -12.47 -0.82
C CYS A 236 38.71 -11.44 0.31
N ALA A 237 39.54 -11.65 1.35
CA ALA A 237 39.73 -10.68 2.41
C ALA A 237 40.39 -9.38 1.91
N THR A 238 41.29 -9.44 0.92
CA THR A 238 41.93 -8.23 0.37
C THR A 238 40.93 -7.42 -0.46
N GLU A 239 40.04 -8.08 -1.20
CA GLU A 239 38.93 -7.42 -1.91
C GLU A 239 37.92 -6.83 -0.93
N MET A 240 37.65 -7.51 0.17
CA MET A 240 36.84 -6.97 1.26
C MET A 240 37.50 -5.69 1.82
N MET A 241 38.82 -5.72 2.11
CA MET A 241 39.54 -4.52 2.57
C MET A 241 39.52 -3.38 1.54
N ALA A 242 39.67 -3.69 0.24
CA ALA A 242 39.59 -2.70 -0.84
C ALA A 242 38.18 -2.11 -0.99
N THR A 243 37.14 -2.89 -0.68
CA THR A 243 35.75 -2.40 -0.65
C THR A 243 35.54 -1.40 0.48
N PHE A 244 36.23 -1.54 1.61
CA PHE A 244 36.16 -0.58 2.73
C PHE A 244 37.24 0.52 2.66
N ALA A 245 38.10 0.52 1.66
CA ALA A 245 39.07 1.57 1.44
C ALA A 245 38.41 2.83 0.87
N SER A 246 39.15 3.95 0.91
CA SER A 246 38.67 5.30 0.55
C SER A 246 38.02 5.43 -0.83
N ARG A 247 38.34 4.54 -1.78
CA ARG A 247 37.75 4.57 -3.12
C ARG A 247 36.26 4.21 -3.11
N ASN A 248 35.87 3.25 -2.27
CA ASN A 248 34.52 2.70 -2.23
C ASN A 248 33.77 3.13 -0.96
N ASP A 249 34.50 3.39 0.13
CA ASP A 249 34.04 4.00 1.38
C ASP A 249 32.66 3.50 1.85
N MET A 250 32.62 2.24 2.30
CA MET A 250 31.38 1.63 2.80
C MET A 250 30.88 2.26 4.10
N ASP A 251 31.73 3.01 4.82
CA ASP A 251 31.35 3.73 6.03
C ASP A 251 30.29 4.80 5.73
N ARG A 252 30.33 5.41 4.53
CA ARG A 252 29.29 6.33 4.05
C ARG A 252 27.90 5.71 3.98
N TYR A 253 27.82 4.39 3.81
CA TYR A 253 26.55 3.64 3.81
C TYR A 253 26.17 3.12 5.20
N GLY A 254 26.91 3.51 6.25
CA GLY A 254 26.68 3.10 7.64
C GLY A 254 27.25 1.71 7.96
N MET A 255 28.22 1.23 7.16
CA MET A 255 28.87 -0.06 7.39
C MET A 255 30.20 0.07 8.11
N ILE A 256 30.26 -0.44 9.34
CA ILE A 256 31.46 -0.40 10.19
C ILE A 256 31.81 -1.81 10.66
N PHE A 257 33.08 -2.20 10.51
CA PHE A 257 33.53 -3.50 11.00
C PHE A 257 33.49 -3.60 12.53
N ARG A 258 32.91 -4.70 13.02
CA ARG A 258 32.94 -5.10 14.43
C ARG A 258 33.63 -6.44 14.57
N ASN A 259 34.75 -6.45 15.28
CA ASN A 259 35.52 -7.67 15.51
C ASN A 259 34.89 -8.59 16.58
N SER A 260 33.88 -8.10 17.30
CA SER A 260 33.11 -8.89 18.26
C SER A 260 31.83 -9.44 17.61
N PRO A 261 31.58 -10.76 17.58
CA PRO A 261 30.33 -11.35 17.08
C PRO A 261 29.09 -10.79 17.74
N ARG A 262 29.19 -10.47 19.03
CA ARG A 262 28.06 -9.99 19.82
C ARG A 262 27.60 -8.59 19.42
N GLN A 263 28.38 -7.89 18.61
CA GLN A 263 28.10 -6.54 18.12
C GLN A 263 27.93 -6.52 16.61
N ALA A 264 28.02 -7.65 15.91
CA ALA A 264 27.93 -7.70 14.45
C ALA A 264 26.56 -8.21 14.01
N ASP A 265 26.00 -7.57 12.98
CA ASP A 265 24.71 -7.94 12.38
C ASP A 265 24.87 -8.82 11.15
N VAL A 266 26.01 -8.71 10.45
CA VAL A 266 26.28 -9.49 9.24
C VAL A 266 27.67 -10.14 9.30
N MET A 267 27.77 -11.42 9.00
CA MET A 267 29.04 -12.13 8.89
C MET A 267 29.45 -12.23 7.42
N ILE A 268 30.57 -11.61 7.05
CA ILE A 268 31.11 -11.73 5.68
C ILE A 268 32.20 -12.80 5.70
N VAL A 269 31.91 -13.94 5.07
CA VAL A 269 32.82 -15.09 4.95
C VAL A 269 33.67 -14.89 3.70
N SER A 270 34.84 -14.26 3.88
CA SER A 270 35.70 -13.78 2.79
C SER A 270 36.89 -14.71 2.57
N GLY A 271 36.64 -15.87 1.95
CA GLY A 271 37.68 -16.80 1.52
C GLY A 271 37.35 -18.27 1.73
N THR A 272 38.36 -19.13 1.56
CA THR A 272 38.21 -20.59 1.75
C THR A 272 37.99 -20.95 3.21
N ILE A 273 37.11 -21.92 3.47
CA ILE A 273 36.85 -22.47 4.81
C ILE A 273 37.35 -23.90 4.87
N THR A 274 38.45 -24.11 5.57
CA THR A 274 39.00 -25.45 5.78
C THR A 274 38.16 -26.23 6.79
N HIS A 275 38.21 -27.57 6.72
CA HIS A 275 37.56 -28.45 7.71
C HIS A 275 37.93 -28.08 9.16
N LYS A 276 39.18 -27.67 9.39
CA LYS A 276 39.65 -27.22 10.71
C LYS A 276 39.04 -25.89 11.15
N MET A 277 38.71 -25.00 10.22
CA MET A 277 38.14 -23.67 10.52
C MET A 277 36.61 -23.69 10.63
N ALA A 278 35.92 -24.60 9.94
CA ALA A 278 34.47 -24.76 9.96
C ALA A 278 33.81 -24.70 11.35
N PRO A 279 34.26 -25.46 12.38
CA PRO A 279 33.63 -25.39 13.71
C PRO A 279 33.83 -24.05 14.41
N ARG A 280 34.93 -23.32 14.11
CA ARG A 280 35.17 -21.97 14.67
C ARG A 280 34.26 -20.95 14.02
N LEU A 281 34.09 -21.02 12.70
CA LEU A 281 33.15 -20.18 11.96
C LEU A 281 31.73 -20.35 12.52
N ARG A 282 31.29 -21.61 12.68
CA ARG A 282 29.97 -21.91 13.24
C ARG A 282 29.79 -21.31 14.64
N ARG A 283 30.79 -21.46 15.51
CA ARG A 283 30.76 -20.90 16.87
C ARG A 283 30.62 -19.37 16.87
N LEU A 284 31.31 -18.68 15.97
CA LEU A 284 31.20 -17.22 15.86
C LEU A 284 29.80 -16.81 15.40
N TYR A 285 29.23 -17.53 14.43
CA TYR A 285 27.87 -17.28 13.95
C TYR A 285 26.81 -17.51 15.04
N ASP A 286 27.00 -18.56 15.85
CA ASP A 286 26.11 -18.84 16.98
C ASP A 286 26.22 -17.77 18.09
N GLN A 287 27.33 -17.03 18.18
CA GLN A 287 27.53 -15.94 19.13
C GLN A 287 26.96 -14.59 18.67
N MET A 288 26.54 -14.47 17.41
CA MET A 288 25.89 -13.25 16.89
C MET A 288 24.45 -13.15 17.39
N ALA A 289 24.01 -11.92 17.69
CA ALA A 289 22.65 -11.61 18.10
C ALA A 289 21.69 -11.63 16.90
N GLU A 290 20.40 -11.90 17.15
CA GLU A 290 19.36 -11.77 16.14
C GLU A 290 18.93 -10.29 15.99
N PRO A 291 18.64 -9.79 14.77
CA PRO A 291 18.67 -10.49 13.48
C PRO A 291 20.09 -10.57 12.88
N LYS A 292 20.53 -11.76 12.47
CA LYS A 292 21.87 -11.97 11.86
C LYS A 292 21.82 -12.44 10.41
N TYR A 293 22.76 -11.94 9.61
CA TYR A 293 22.91 -12.26 8.19
C TYR A 293 24.28 -12.86 7.88
N VAL A 294 24.39 -13.58 6.77
CA VAL A 294 25.66 -14.14 6.29
C VAL A 294 25.83 -13.84 4.81
N ILE A 295 27.00 -13.36 4.42
CA ILE A 295 27.41 -13.18 3.03
C ILE A 295 28.57 -14.13 2.77
N ALA A 296 28.36 -15.10 1.87
CA ALA A 296 29.44 -15.95 1.36
C ALA A 296 30.15 -15.21 0.22
N MET A 297 31.37 -14.72 0.46
CA MET A 297 32.12 -13.92 -0.49
C MET A 297 33.19 -14.76 -1.19
N GLY A 298 32.94 -15.02 -2.48
CA GLY A 298 33.85 -15.74 -3.38
C GLY A 298 33.48 -17.22 -3.56
N ALA A 299 33.94 -17.80 -4.67
CA ALA A 299 33.63 -19.18 -5.05
C ALA A 299 34.06 -20.19 -3.97
N CYS A 300 35.18 -19.95 -3.30
CA CYS A 300 35.66 -20.81 -2.22
C CYS A 300 34.68 -20.91 -1.04
N ALA A 301 34.02 -19.81 -0.67
CA ALA A 301 33.06 -19.79 0.43
C ALA A 301 31.69 -20.36 0.03
N MET A 302 31.30 -20.19 -1.24
CA MET A 302 30.01 -20.65 -1.76
C MET A 302 29.97 -22.14 -2.08
N THR A 303 31.00 -22.65 -2.77
CA THR A 303 30.99 -24.01 -3.34
C THR A 303 32.29 -24.79 -3.08
N GLY A 304 33.23 -24.24 -2.30
CA GLY A 304 34.60 -24.76 -2.19
C GLY A 304 35.52 -24.27 -3.32
N GLY A 305 34.94 -23.83 -4.46
CA GLY A 305 35.65 -23.23 -5.57
C GLY A 305 36.74 -24.15 -6.12
N PRO A 306 37.95 -23.63 -6.42
CA PRO A 306 39.06 -24.44 -6.95
C PRO A 306 39.59 -25.49 -5.96
N PHE A 307 39.15 -25.49 -4.70
CA PHE A 307 39.58 -26.43 -3.66
C PHE A 307 38.47 -27.42 -3.27
N VAL A 308 37.42 -27.57 -4.09
CA VAL A 308 36.28 -28.46 -3.77
C VAL A 308 36.68 -29.94 -3.63
N GLU A 309 37.70 -30.39 -4.37
CA GLU A 309 38.26 -31.75 -4.28
C GLU A 309 39.46 -31.85 -3.33
N SER A 310 39.71 -30.82 -2.52
CA SER A 310 40.76 -30.87 -1.50
C SER A 310 40.39 -31.87 -0.40
N TYR A 311 41.43 -32.45 0.22
CA TYR A 311 41.34 -33.25 1.45
C TYR A 311 40.89 -32.41 2.66
#